data_AF-A0A1Z5IPI4-F1
#
_entry.id   AF-A0A1Z5IPI4-F1
#
_cell.length_a   1.000
_cell.length_b   1.000
_cell.length_c   1.000
_cell.angle_alpha   90.00
_cell.angle_beta   90.00
_cell.angle_gamma   90.00
#
_symmetry.space_group_name_H-M   'P 1'
#
loop_
_entity.id
_entity.type
_entity.pdbx_description
1 polymer ?
#
loop_
_entity_poly.entity_id
_entity_poly.type
_entity_poly.pdbx_seq_one_letter_code
_entity_poly.pdbx_strand_id
1 'polypeptide(L)' 'MDLISYLKDQIEFLTEQFNQAETDKDVTMKYITESRLDEAKKIKKAIDDGTINSLS' A
#
# COMPACT_ATOMS: atom_id res chain seq x y z
N MET A 1 -5.41 -16.15 4.83
CA MET A 1 -5.62 -14.71 4.53
C MET A 1 -5.65 -14.61 3.01
N ASP A 2 -6.72 -14.08 2.42
CA ASP A 2 -6.80 -13.91 0.96
C ASP A 2 -5.86 -12.78 0.51
N LEU A 3 -5.30 -12.86 -0.69
CA LEU A 3 -4.33 -11.89 -1.22
C LEU A 3 -4.91 -10.48 -1.22
N ILE A 4 -6.19 -10.35 -1.61
CA ILE A 4 -6.89 -9.06 -1.61
C ILE A 4 -7.02 -8.52 -0.18
N SER A 5 -7.28 -9.39 0.79
CA SER A 5 -7.38 -9.00 2.20
C SER A 5 -6.03 -8.52 2.74
N TYR A 6 -4.95 -9.26 2.46
CA TYR A 6 -3.59 -8.84 2.82
C TYR A 6 -3.22 -7.49 2.21
N LEU A 7 -3.52 -7.30 0.93
CA LEU A 7 -3.20 -6.06 0.24
C LEU A 7 -4.01 -4.87 0.76
N LYS A 8 -5.28 -5.10 1.13
CA LYS A 8 -6.12 -4.10 1.76
C LYS A 8 -5.55 -3.65 3.11
N ASP A 9 -5.19 -4.61 3.97
CA ASP A 9 -4.61 -4.32 5.28
C ASP A 9 -3.26 -3.60 5.13
N GLN A 10 -2.45 -3.96 4.12
CA GLN A 10 -1.19 -3.30 3.82
C GLN A 10 -1.39 -1.84 3.37
N ILE A 11 -2.40 -1.56 2.52
CA ILE A 11 -2.73 -0.20 2.09
C ILE A 11 -3.20 0.64 3.29
N GLU A 12 -4.03 0.05 4.16
CA GLU A 12 -4.55 0.72 5.35
C GLU A 12 -3.42 1.08 6.31
N PHE A 13 -2.54 0.12 6.62
CA PHE A 13 -1.34 0.35 7.43
C PHE A 13 -0.44 1.45 6.85
N LEU A 14 -0.12 1.38 5.56
CA LEU A 14 0.74 2.38 4.90
C LEU A 14 0.10 3.78 4.89
N THR A 15 -1.23 3.85 4.78
CA THR A 15 -1.97 5.12 4.86
C THR A 15 -1.87 5.73 6.25
N GLU A 16 -2.02 4.93 7.30
CA GLU A 16 -1.84 5.38 8.68
C GLU A 16 -0.42 5.88 8.92
N GLN A 17 0.60 5.15 8.46
CA GLN A 17 2.00 5.55 8.60
C GLN A 17 2.31 6.85 7.84
N PHE A 18 1.72 7.04 6.65
CA PHE A 18 1.85 8.29 5.91
C PHE A 18 1.23 9.48 6.68
N ASN A 19 0.01 9.33 7.20
CA ASN A 19 -0.66 10.38 7.96
C ASN A 19 0.09 10.73 9.25
N GLN A 20 0.66 9.72 9.92
CA GLN A 20 1.51 9.91 11.09
C GLN A 20 2.79 10.66 10.72
N ALA A 21 3.46 10.27 9.63
CA ALA A 21 4.65 10.96 9.13
C ALA A 21 4.37 12.42 8.73
N GLU A 22 3.20 12.73 8.16
CA GLU A 22 2.78 14.11 7.91
C GLU A 22 2.61 14.91 9.20
N THR A 23 2.00 14.30 10.22
CA THR A 23 1.81 14.92 11.54
C THR A 23 3.14 15.19 12.23
N ASP A 24 4.07 14.23 12.17
CA ASP A 24 5.39 14.30 12.80
C ASP A 24 6.40 15.12 11.98
N LYS A 25 6.00 15.58 10.78
CA LYS A 25 6.87 16.24 9.79
C LYS A 25 8.10 15.40 9.41
N ASP A 26 7.98 14.08 9.46
CA ASP A 26 9.00 13.14 9.00
C ASP A 26 8.91 12.98 7.48
N VAL A 27 9.65 13.85 6.78
CA VAL A 27 9.69 13.90 5.31
C VAL A 27 10.20 12.58 4.71
N THR A 28 11.14 11.91 5.39
CA THR A 28 11.72 10.65 4.90
C THR A 28 10.68 9.53 4.99
N MET A 29 10.01 9.39 6.13
CA MET A 29 8.97 8.39 6.31
C MET A 29 7.78 8.64 5.39
N LYS A 30 7.40 9.91 5.19
CA LYS A 30 6.37 10.30 4.23
C LYS A 30 6.69 9.81 2.82
N TYR A 31 7.91 10.05 2.34
CA TYR A 31 8.32 9.66 0.99
C TYR A 31 8.36 8.13 0.81
N ILE A 32 8.85 7.41 1.83
CA ILE A 32 8.91 5.94 1.81
C ILE A 32 7.50 5.35 1.80
N THR A 33 6.63 5.82 2.69
CA THR A 33 5.24 5.33 2.80
C THR A 33 4.44 5.65 1.54
N GLU A 34 4.60 6.84 0.96
CA GLU A 34 4.00 7.21 -0.32
C GLU A 34 4.42 6.28 -1.46
N SER A 35 5.73 6.03 -1.61
CA SER A 35 6.24 5.10 -2.65
C SER A 35 5.69 3.69 -2.50
N ARG A 36 5.58 3.19 -1.26
CA ARG A 36 5.02 1.86 -0.97
C ARG A 36 3.51 1.81 -1.20
N LEU A 37 2.80 2.88 -0.87
CA LEU A 37 1.36 3.00 -1.09
C LEU A 37 1.04 2.93 -2.59
N ASP A 38 1.85 3.60 -3.41
CA ASP A 38 1.73 3.57 -4.86
C ASP A 38 1.98 2.17 -5.46
N GLU A 39 3.00 1.46 -4.96
CA GLU A 39 3.24 0.06 -5.33
C GLU A 39 2.04 -0.83 -4.98
N ALA A 40 1.54 -0.73 -3.75
CA ALA A 40 0.39 -1.53 -3.29
C ALA A 40 -0.87 -1.24 -4.11
N LYS A 41 -1.15 0.04 -4.43
CA LYS A 41 -2.28 0.42 -5.31
C LYS A 41 -2.14 -0.13 -6.72
N LYS A 42 -0.93 -0.14 -7.29
CA LYS A 42 -0.67 -0.73 -8.63
C LYS A 42 -0.93 -2.24 -8.63
N ILE A 43 -0.47 -2.94 -7.59
CA ILE A 43 -0.74 -4.39 -7.43
C ILE A 43 -2.23 -4.63 -7.30
N LYS A 44 -2.94 -3.83 -6.48
CA LYS A 44 -4.39 -3.95 -6.31
C LYS A 44 -5.10 -3.83 -7.65
N LYS A 45 -4.73 -2.80 -8.42
CA LYS A 45 -5.29 -2.56 -9.75
C LYS A 45 -5.03 -3.74 -10.68
N ALA A 46 -3.82 -4.30 -10.70
CA ALA A 46 -3.50 -5.46 -11.53
C ALA A 46 -4.29 -6.72 -11.12
N ILE A 47 -4.63 -6.87 -9.83
CA ILE A 47 -5.53 -7.94 -9.36
C ILE A 47 -6.98 -7.67 -9.81
N ASP A 48 -7.48 -6.45 -9.59
CA ASP A 48 -8.83 -6.04 -10.00
C ASP A 48 -9.04 -6.19 -11.52
N ASP A 49 -8.00 -5.88 -12.31
CA ASP A 49 -7.96 -6.02 -13.77
C ASP A 49 -7.78 -7.48 -14.22
N GLY A 50 -7.67 -8.44 -13.28
CA GLY A 50 -7.49 -9.87 -13.56
C GLY A 50 -6.11 -10.24 -14.14
N THR A 51 -5.17 -9.29 -14.15
CA THR A 51 -3.80 -9.47 -14.67
C THR A 51 -2.94 -10.28 -13.69
N ILE A 52 -3.17 -10.11 -12.38
CA ILE A 52 -2.57 -10.93 -11.32
C ILE A 52 -3.68 -11.72 -10.65
N ASN A 53 -3.72 -13.03 -10.93
CA ASN A 53 -4.68 -13.98 -10.37
C ASN A 53 -4.02 -14.98 -9.40
N SER A 54 -2.69 -14.95 -9.26
CA SER A 54 -1.93 -15.66 -8.22
C SER A 54 -0.52 -15.07 -8.06
N LEU A 55 0.00 -15.11 -6.83
CA LEU A 55 1.43 -14.95 -6.54
C LEU A 55 1.94 -16.33 -6.16
N SER A 56 2.62 -16.99 -7.11
CA SER A 56 3.28 -18.29 -6.91
C SER A 56 4.54 -18.14 -6.07
#